data_AF-A0AB73S1P0-F1
#
_entry.id   AF-A0AB73S1P0-F1
#
_cell.length_a   1.000
_cell.length_b   1.000
_cell.length_c   1.000
_cell.angle_alpha   90.00
_cell.angle_beta   90.00
_cell.angle_gamma   90.00
#
_symmetry.space_group_name_H-M   'P 1'
#
loop_
_entity.id
_entity.type
_entity.pdbx_description
1 polymer ?
#
loop_
_entity_poly.entity_id
_entity_poly.type
_entity_poly.pdbx_seq_one_letter_code
_entity_poly.pdbx_strand_id
1 'polypeptide(L)'
;MADKYPEIDVEANDQELGGDFLSRESELLGDEFKTDQDKEVLEESDGDAEINNFKEQFPEVEDAVDAAPQETQAADDDDDEFEGFDSAPSATRDMSESEPLKAWKERRELEIEERERANSKKKEEIIQKAQQSIDDFYDNYNNKREQHAKEVLKEQEEFLEKRDKFLTRGTLWDRVNELVTEVGEIPDEGRDKTRFKGLLNKLKGKENVPGAGGYTAQ
;
A
#
# COMPACT_ATOMS: atom_id res chain seq x y z
N MET A 1 2.56 -4.97 23.73
CA MET A 1 2.91 -4.34 22.42
C MET A 1 1.71 -4.28 21.48
N ALA A 2 0.67 -5.10 21.68
CA ALA A 2 -0.59 -5.02 20.92
C ALA A 2 -1.40 -3.74 21.22
N ASP A 3 -1.24 -3.13 22.40
CA ASP A 3 -2.00 -1.92 22.74
C ASP A 3 -1.47 -0.61 22.10
N LYS A 4 -0.31 -0.66 21.42
CA LYS A 4 0.28 0.54 20.79
C LYS A 4 -0.22 0.75 19.35
N TYR A 5 -0.78 -0.28 18.72
CA TYR A 5 -1.23 -0.22 17.33
C TYR A 5 -2.61 -0.85 17.20
N PRO A 6 -3.66 -0.08 16.87
CA PRO A 6 -4.97 -0.65 16.61
C PRO A 6 -4.90 -1.60 15.42
N GLU A 7 -5.51 -2.78 15.54
CA GLU A 7 -5.65 -3.74 14.44
C GLU A 7 -6.42 -3.10 13.28
N ILE A 8 -5.86 -3.21 12.09
CA ILE A 8 -6.53 -2.86 10.84
C ILE A 8 -7.35 -4.10 10.46
N ASP A 9 -8.66 -3.99 10.56
CA ASP A 9 -9.60 -5.02 10.14
C ASP A 9 -9.61 -5.09 8.61
N VAL A 10 -8.81 -6.01 8.06
CA VAL A 10 -8.89 -6.42 6.66
C VAL A 10 -9.59 -7.77 6.63
N GLU A 11 -10.79 -7.80 6.06
CA GLU A 11 -11.55 -9.03 5.84
C GLU A 11 -10.74 -9.97 4.93
N ALA A 12 -10.14 -11.01 5.52
CA ALA A 12 -9.50 -12.08 4.77
C ALA A 12 -10.59 -12.92 4.10
N ASN A 13 -10.83 -12.68 2.82
CA ASN A 13 -11.73 -13.49 2.00
C ASN A 13 -11.04 -14.83 1.69
N ASP A 14 -11.40 -15.90 2.40
CA ASP A 14 -10.96 -17.29 2.18
C ASP A 14 -11.55 -17.86 0.88
N GLN A 15 -11.17 -17.30 -0.27
CA GLN A 15 -11.48 -17.88 -1.58
C GLN A 15 -10.38 -18.87 -2.00
N GLU A 16 -10.82 -20.09 -2.31
CA GLU A 16 -10.06 -21.26 -2.73
C GLU A 16 -8.97 -20.90 -3.77
N LEU A 17 -7.70 -21.01 -3.36
CA LEU A 17 -6.53 -20.50 -4.08
C LEU A 17 -6.05 -21.46 -5.18
N GLY A 18 -6.78 -21.53 -6.28
CA GLY A 18 -6.33 -22.21 -7.51
C GLY A 18 -6.03 -21.21 -8.61
N GLY A 19 -4.75 -20.88 -8.83
CA GLY A 19 -4.30 -20.01 -9.92
C GLY A 19 -2.91 -19.41 -9.70
N ASP A 20 -2.24 -19.03 -10.80
CA ASP A 20 -0.94 -18.35 -10.78
C ASP A 20 -1.02 -17.04 -9.97
N PHE A 21 -0.01 -16.82 -9.11
CA PHE A 21 0.06 -15.72 -8.14
C PHE A 21 -0.17 -14.36 -8.80
N LEU A 22 0.39 -14.14 -9.99
CA LEU A 22 0.26 -12.88 -10.72
C LEU A 22 -1.17 -12.64 -11.22
N SER A 23 -1.84 -13.69 -11.69
CA SER A 23 -3.22 -13.59 -12.15
C SER A 23 -4.14 -13.23 -10.99
N ARG A 24 -3.91 -13.84 -9.82
CA ARG A 24 -4.69 -13.56 -8.60
C ARG A 24 -4.52 -12.12 -8.11
N GLU A 25 -3.28 -11.65 -7.98
CA GLU A 25 -3.03 -10.27 -7.55
C GLU A 25 -3.60 -9.26 -8.56
N SER A 26 -3.54 -9.57 -9.87
CA SER A 26 -4.14 -8.71 -10.90
C SER A 26 -5.67 -8.64 -10.84
N GLU A 27 -6.35 -9.71 -10.45
CA GLU A 27 -7.80 -9.74 -10.31
C GLU A 27 -8.26 -9.03 -9.03
N LEU A 28 -7.50 -9.18 -7.94
CA LEU A 28 -7.79 -8.54 -6.65
C LEU A 28 -7.54 -7.02 -6.68
N LEU A 29 -6.43 -6.60 -7.30
CA LEU A 29 -5.98 -5.20 -7.32
C LEU A 29 -6.49 -4.42 -8.54
N GLY A 30 -7.04 -5.12 -9.54
CA GLY A 30 -7.54 -4.52 -10.77
C GLY A 30 -6.47 -3.82 -11.61
N ASP A 31 -6.90 -2.97 -12.54
CA ASP A 31 -6.00 -2.24 -13.44
C ASP A 31 -5.28 -1.05 -12.78
N GLU A 32 -5.42 -0.85 -11.46
CA GLU A 32 -4.89 0.32 -10.73
C GLU A 32 -3.34 0.34 -10.65
N PHE A 33 -2.70 -0.83 -10.84
CA PHE A 33 -1.24 -0.98 -10.90
C PHE A 33 -0.68 -1.17 -12.32
N LYS A 34 -1.54 -1.28 -13.35
CA LYS A 34 -1.07 -1.36 -14.73
C LYS A 34 -0.72 0.04 -15.21
N THR A 35 0.56 0.24 -15.53
CA THR A 35 1.04 1.49 -16.13
C THR A 35 1.31 1.27 -17.62
N ASP A 36 1.26 2.32 -18.44
CA ASP A 36 1.57 2.21 -19.88
C ASP A 36 3.00 1.69 -20.14
N GLN A 37 3.91 1.87 -19.17
CA GLN A 37 5.28 1.34 -19.17
C GLN A 37 5.34 -0.17 -18.92
N ASP A 38 4.35 -0.74 -18.24
CA ASP A 38 4.30 -2.18 -17.94
C ASP A 38 4.06 -2.98 -19.22
N LYS A 39 3.30 -2.42 -20.16
CA LYS A 39 3.10 -2.98 -21.50
C LYS A 39 4.38 -2.93 -22.34
N GLU A 40 5.17 -1.86 -22.20
CA GLU A 40 6.47 -1.74 -22.87
C GLU A 40 7.48 -2.74 -22.29
N VAL A 41 7.49 -2.98 -20.97
CA VAL A 41 8.33 -4.02 -20.35
C VAL A 41 7.87 -5.44 -20.72
N LEU A 42 6.57 -5.69 -20.84
CA LEU A 42 6.04 -6.98 -21.31
C LEU A 42 6.21 -7.22 -22.81
N GLU A 43 6.23 -6.16 -23.64
CA GLU A 43 6.45 -6.25 -25.09
C GLU A 43 7.94 -6.16 -25.49
N GLU A 44 8.80 -5.46 -24.73
CA GLU A 44 10.26 -5.42 -24.89
C GLU A 44 10.99 -6.54 -24.14
N SER A 45 10.31 -7.24 -23.23
CA SER A 45 10.81 -8.52 -22.75
C SER A 45 10.76 -9.49 -23.93
N ASP A 46 11.92 -9.73 -24.53
CA ASP A 46 12.31 -11.03 -25.06
C ASP A 46 12.23 -12.08 -23.92
N GLY A 47 11.07 -12.20 -23.29
CA GLY A 47 10.78 -13.10 -22.19
C GLY A 47 10.99 -14.53 -22.63
N ASP A 48 10.83 -14.81 -23.93
CA ASP A 48 11.25 -16.08 -24.50
C ASP A 48 12.78 -16.27 -24.46
N ALA A 49 13.62 -15.27 -24.72
CA ALA A 49 15.06 -15.47 -24.77
C ALA A 49 15.68 -15.64 -23.36
N GLU A 50 15.24 -14.86 -22.38
CA GLU A 50 15.75 -14.97 -21.01
C GLU A 50 15.21 -16.21 -20.29
N ILE A 51 13.94 -16.58 -20.53
CA ILE A 51 13.36 -17.84 -20.03
C ILE A 51 14.01 -19.04 -20.74
N ASN A 52 14.27 -18.99 -22.05
CA ASN A 52 14.97 -20.08 -22.75
C ASN A 52 16.41 -20.26 -22.23
N ASN A 53 17.14 -19.17 -21.97
CA ASN A 53 18.47 -19.25 -21.36
C ASN A 53 18.43 -19.86 -19.93
N PHE A 54 17.40 -19.53 -19.14
CA PHE A 54 17.19 -20.16 -17.83
C PHE A 54 16.91 -21.67 -17.96
N LYS A 55 16.09 -22.09 -18.93
CA LYS A 55 15.80 -23.52 -19.22
C LYS A 55 17.04 -24.28 -19.71
N GLU A 56 17.95 -23.63 -20.42
CA GLU A 56 19.22 -24.24 -20.85
C GLU A 56 20.21 -24.38 -19.69
N GLN A 57 20.24 -23.43 -18.76
CA GLN A 57 21.12 -23.46 -17.58
C GLN A 57 20.60 -24.37 -16.46
N PHE A 58 19.28 -24.63 -16.43
CA PHE A 58 18.63 -25.52 -15.49
C PHE A 58 17.69 -26.46 -16.26
N PRO A 59 18.16 -27.64 -16.67
CA PRO A 59 17.32 -28.61 -17.37
C PRO A 59 16.06 -28.92 -16.55
N GLU A 60 14.89 -28.71 -17.15
CA GLU A 60 13.59 -29.02 -16.54
C GLU A 60 13.52 -30.53 -16.24
N VAL A 61 13.46 -30.89 -14.96
CA VAL A 61 13.14 -32.25 -14.52
C VAL A 61 11.62 -32.32 -14.41
N GLU A 62 10.94 -32.57 -15.53
CA GLU A 62 9.50 -32.87 -15.49
C GLU A 62 9.24 -34.35 -15.19
N ASP A 63 8.39 -34.54 -14.17
CA ASP A 63 7.61 -35.72 -13.79
C ASP A 63 8.31 -37.00 -13.30
N ALA A 64 8.77 -36.95 -12.06
CA ALA A 64 8.52 -38.02 -11.11
C ALA A 64 7.51 -37.55 -10.04
N VAL A 65 6.28 -37.23 -10.47
CA VAL A 65 5.14 -37.13 -9.55
C VAL A 65 4.58 -38.52 -9.29
N ASP A 66 5.08 -39.15 -8.23
CA ASP A 66 4.18 -39.75 -7.24
C ASP A 66 4.88 -39.80 -5.88
N ALA A 67 4.58 -38.79 -5.04
CA ALA A 67 5.01 -38.76 -3.64
C ALA A 67 3.87 -38.25 -2.76
N ALA A 68 2.84 -39.08 -2.62
CA ALA A 68 2.06 -39.13 -1.38
C ALA A 68 2.95 -39.72 -0.27
N PRO A 69 2.78 -39.30 1.00
CA PRO A 69 3.76 -39.54 2.05
C PRO A 69 3.69 -40.99 2.54
N GLN A 70 4.68 -41.81 2.21
CA GLN A 70 4.80 -43.15 2.76
C GLN A 70 5.83 -43.21 3.88
N GLU A 71 5.32 -43.71 4.99
CA GLU A 71 6.00 -44.03 6.24
C GLU A 71 7.25 -44.88 6.04
N THR A 72 8.20 -44.65 6.94
CA THR A 72 9.40 -45.44 7.17
C THR A 72 9.12 -46.94 7.24
N GLN A 73 9.59 -47.72 6.25
CA GLN A 73 9.80 -49.16 6.40
C GLN A 73 11.14 -49.59 5.82
N ALA A 74 11.91 -50.18 6.73
CA ALA A 74 12.88 -51.26 6.59
C ALA A 74 13.66 -51.42 5.27
N ALA A 75 14.98 -51.36 5.44
CA ALA A 75 15.99 -51.82 4.51
C ALA A 75 15.80 -53.29 4.10
N ASP A 76 15.92 -53.54 2.80
CA ASP A 76 16.50 -54.74 2.15
C ASP A 76 16.83 -54.25 0.73
N ASP A 77 18.09 -53.91 0.47
CA ASP A 77 19.10 -54.79 -0.15
C ASP A 77 18.88 -54.88 -1.67
N ASP A 78 19.55 -53.99 -2.40
CA ASP A 78 20.01 -54.28 -3.76
C ASP A 78 21.32 -53.51 -4.00
N ASP A 79 22.33 -54.32 -4.27
CA ASP A 79 23.71 -53.99 -4.63
C ASP A 79 23.78 -52.96 -5.76
N ASP A 80 24.47 -51.84 -5.52
CA ASP A 80 25.13 -51.05 -6.57
C ASP A 80 26.38 -50.35 -5.99
N GLU A 81 27.46 -51.13 -5.91
CA GLU A 81 28.82 -50.77 -6.32
C GLU A 81 29.36 -49.38 -5.89
N PHE A 82 29.61 -49.20 -4.58
CA PHE A 82 30.58 -48.23 -4.06
C PHE A 82 31.69 -48.92 -3.25
N GLU A 83 32.36 -49.90 -3.86
CA GLU A 83 33.53 -50.57 -3.27
C GLU A 83 34.82 -49.79 -3.60
N GLY A 84 35.10 -48.72 -2.85
CA GLY A 84 36.30 -47.92 -3.10
C GLY A 84 36.93 -47.21 -1.89
N PHE A 85 36.37 -47.33 -0.69
CA PHE A 85 36.86 -46.55 0.46
C PHE A 85 37.07 -47.34 1.76
N ASP A 86 36.85 -48.65 1.79
CA ASP A 86 36.79 -49.39 3.06
C ASP A 86 38.06 -50.15 3.49
N SER A 87 39.24 -49.69 3.07
CA SER A 87 40.50 -50.24 3.61
C SER A 87 41.62 -49.22 3.69
N ALA A 88 41.45 -48.26 4.60
CA ALA A 88 42.58 -47.63 5.27
C ALA A 88 42.62 -48.12 6.72
N PRO A 89 43.78 -48.60 7.24
CA PRO A 89 43.87 -49.01 8.63
C PRO A 89 43.52 -47.82 9.51
N SER A 90 42.51 -48.01 10.38
CA SER A 90 42.15 -47.08 11.45
C SER A 90 43.31 -47.02 12.44
N ALA A 91 44.35 -46.27 12.07
CA ALA A 91 45.30 -45.76 13.02
C ALA A 91 44.45 -44.94 13.99
N THR A 92 44.52 -45.30 15.27
CA THR A 92 44.09 -44.46 16.38
C THR A 92 44.88 -43.15 16.29
N ARG A 93 44.46 -42.26 15.39
CA ARG A 93 44.94 -40.89 15.29
C ARG A 93 44.57 -40.30 16.63
N ASP A 94 45.60 -39.86 17.36
CA ASP A 94 45.46 -39.12 18.59
C ASP A 94 44.31 -38.13 18.41
N MET A 95 43.22 -38.33 19.15
CA MET A 95 41.98 -37.54 19.06
C MET A 95 42.20 -36.10 19.56
N SER A 96 43.43 -35.76 19.95
CA SER A 96 43.83 -34.39 20.18
C SER A 96 43.93 -33.65 18.85
N GLU A 97 43.07 -32.64 18.67
CA GLU A 97 43.11 -31.77 17.49
C GLU A 97 44.52 -31.23 17.29
N SER A 98 45.05 -31.39 16.08
CA SER A 98 46.38 -30.87 15.75
C SER A 98 46.43 -29.35 15.97
N GLU A 99 47.54 -28.83 16.49
CA GLU A 99 47.74 -27.41 16.77
C GLU A 99 47.34 -26.46 15.61
N PRO A 100 47.58 -26.79 14.32
CA PRO A 100 47.10 -25.96 13.21
C PRO A 100 45.58 -25.88 13.09
N LEU A 101 44.85 -26.96 13.41
CA LEU A 101 43.39 -26.98 13.40
C LEU A 101 42.82 -26.12 14.54
N LYS A 102 43.43 -26.15 15.73
CA LYS A 102 43.02 -25.29 16.85
C LYS A 102 43.18 -23.81 16.50
N ALA A 103 44.35 -23.42 15.98
CA ALA A 103 44.63 -22.04 15.58
C ALA A 103 43.71 -21.57 14.42
N TRP A 104 43.32 -22.47 13.51
CA TRP A 104 42.36 -22.16 12.46
C TRP A 104 40.94 -21.96 13.02
N LYS A 105 40.49 -22.83 13.92
CA LYS A 105 39.19 -22.69 14.59
C LYS A 105 39.10 -21.38 15.37
N GLU A 106 40.12 -21.04 16.15
CA GLU A 106 40.17 -19.78 16.91
C GLU A 106 40.07 -18.55 15.99
N ARG A 107 40.80 -18.53 14.87
CA ARG A 107 40.69 -17.44 13.89
C ARG A 107 39.30 -17.34 13.25
N ARG A 108 38.71 -18.48 12.91
CA ARG A 108 37.38 -18.54 12.31
C ARG A 108 36.30 -18.09 13.31
N GLU A 109 36.41 -18.51 14.56
CA GLU A 109 35.50 -18.11 15.64
C GLU A 109 35.56 -16.59 15.84
N LEU A 110 36.76 -15.99 15.87
CA LEU A 110 36.91 -14.54 15.96
C LEU A 110 36.31 -13.80 14.76
N GLU A 111 36.47 -14.30 13.54
CA GLU A 111 35.85 -13.70 12.35
C GLU A 111 34.32 -13.82 12.37
N ILE A 112 33.81 -14.97 12.82
CA ILE A 112 32.37 -15.18 13.00
C ILE A 112 31.84 -14.22 14.07
N GLU A 113 32.50 -14.09 15.21
CA GLU A 113 32.09 -13.19 16.29
C GLU A 113 32.07 -11.73 15.82
N GLU A 114 33.06 -11.29 15.05
CA GLU A 114 33.09 -9.94 14.48
C GLU A 114 31.93 -9.72 13.50
N ARG A 115 31.67 -10.69 12.62
CA ARG A 115 30.56 -10.63 11.66
C ARG A 115 29.21 -10.67 12.37
N GLU A 116 29.03 -11.49 13.39
CA GLU A 116 27.82 -11.57 14.20
C GLU A 116 27.59 -10.28 14.97
N ARG A 117 28.63 -9.69 15.57
CA ARG A 117 28.56 -8.37 16.22
C ARG A 117 28.18 -7.26 15.25
N ALA A 118 28.69 -7.29 14.02
CA ALA A 118 28.30 -6.33 12.99
C ALA A 118 26.84 -6.55 12.54
N ASN A 119 26.41 -7.80 12.41
CA ASN A 119 25.05 -8.15 12.01
C ASN A 119 24.03 -7.80 13.10
N SER A 120 24.34 -8.07 14.37
CA SER A 120 23.46 -7.72 15.49
C SER A 120 23.25 -6.21 15.58
N LYS A 121 24.32 -5.41 15.45
CA LYS A 121 24.22 -3.94 15.38
C LYS A 121 23.34 -3.47 14.24
N LYS A 122 23.53 -4.00 13.01
CA LYS A 122 22.68 -3.66 11.86
C LYS A 122 21.21 -4.02 12.11
N LYS A 123 20.96 -5.18 12.71
CA LYS A 123 19.60 -5.60 13.07
C LYS A 123 18.97 -4.63 14.09
N GLU A 124 19.70 -4.24 15.11
CA GLU A 124 19.25 -3.26 16.11
C GLU A 124 18.98 -1.89 15.47
N GLU A 125 19.87 -1.41 14.59
CA GLU A 125 19.68 -0.16 13.84
C GLU A 125 18.43 -0.20 12.94
N ILE A 126 18.20 -1.31 12.25
CA ILE A 126 16.99 -1.51 11.42
C ILE A 126 15.74 -1.49 12.29
N ILE A 127 15.74 -2.18 13.43
CA ILE A 127 14.61 -2.19 14.35
C ILE A 127 14.34 -0.78 14.91
N GLN A 128 15.37 -0.06 15.32
CA GLN A 128 15.24 1.32 15.81
C GLN A 128 14.72 2.25 14.72
N LYS A 129 15.23 2.14 13.49
CA LYS A 129 14.75 2.93 12.35
C LYS A 129 13.30 2.61 12.02
N ALA A 130 12.91 1.34 12.06
CA ALA A 130 11.53 0.92 11.86
C ALA A 130 10.61 1.52 12.94
N GLN A 131 11.02 1.46 14.22
CA GLN A 131 10.27 2.08 15.33
C GLN A 131 10.12 3.60 15.15
N GLN A 132 11.21 4.30 14.82
CA GLN A 132 11.18 5.74 14.54
C GLN A 132 10.26 6.05 13.36
N SER A 133 10.33 5.27 12.27
CA SER A 133 9.46 5.49 11.11
C SER A 133 7.97 5.31 11.43
N ILE A 134 7.65 4.41 12.36
CA ILE A 134 6.28 4.20 12.82
C ILE A 134 5.83 5.40 13.66
N ASP A 135 6.65 5.84 14.61
CA ASP A 135 6.34 7.01 15.44
C ASP A 135 6.19 8.28 14.58
N ASP A 136 7.10 8.52 13.63
CA ASP A 136 7.04 9.61 12.65
C ASP A 136 5.77 9.56 11.80
N PHE A 137 5.32 8.37 11.38
CA PHE A 137 4.09 8.20 10.62
C PHE A 137 2.87 8.65 11.42
N TYR A 138 2.75 8.20 12.68
CA TYR A 138 1.62 8.58 13.52
C TYR A 138 1.64 10.05 13.91
N ASP A 139 2.81 10.62 14.18
CA ASP A 139 2.93 12.06 14.47
C ASP A 139 2.51 12.89 13.25
N ASN A 140 3.01 12.56 12.05
CA ASN A 140 2.62 13.26 10.83
C ASN A 140 1.13 13.08 10.49
N TYR A 141 0.59 11.88 10.64
CA TYR A 141 -0.83 11.60 10.40
C TYR A 141 -1.72 12.37 11.38
N ASN A 142 -1.40 12.34 12.67
CA ASN A 142 -2.17 13.05 13.69
C ASN A 142 -2.11 14.57 13.47
N ASN A 143 -0.94 15.11 13.17
CA ASN A 143 -0.76 16.52 12.84
C ASN A 143 -1.59 16.91 11.61
N LYS A 144 -1.54 16.11 10.53
CA LYS A 144 -2.32 16.37 9.31
C LYS A 144 -3.82 16.28 9.57
N ARG A 145 -4.26 15.28 10.32
CA ARG A 145 -5.67 15.11 10.72
C ARG A 145 -6.16 16.29 11.55
N GLU A 146 -5.36 16.75 12.52
CA GLU A 146 -5.70 17.90 13.36
C GLU A 146 -5.75 19.20 12.56
N GLN A 147 -4.77 19.42 11.66
CA GLN A 147 -4.77 20.57 10.76
C GLN A 147 -6.00 20.57 9.85
N HIS A 148 -6.31 19.43 9.22
CA HIS A 148 -7.50 19.31 8.38
C HIS A 148 -8.79 19.54 9.18
N ALA A 149 -8.89 19.00 10.39
CA ALA A 149 -10.05 19.26 11.25
C ALA A 149 -10.17 20.76 11.61
N LYS A 150 -9.06 21.44 11.89
CA LYS A 150 -9.03 22.88 12.13
C LYS A 150 -9.44 23.68 10.89
N GLU A 151 -8.98 23.28 9.71
CA GLU A 151 -9.35 23.89 8.43
C GLU A 151 -10.85 23.75 8.17
N VAL A 152 -11.42 22.55 8.32
CA VAL A 152 -12.86 22.32 8.16
C VAL A 152 -13.69 23.14 9.14
N LEU A 153 -13.27 23.24 10.40
CA LEU A 153 -13.96 24.07 11.39
C LEU A 153 -13.90 25.56 11.04
N LYS A 154 -12.75 26.03 10.56
CA LYS A 154 -12.59 27.42 10.09
C LYS A 154 -13.45 27.69 8.85
N GLU A 155 -13.46 26.78 7.88
CA GLU A 155 -14.31 26.89 6.69
C GLU A 155 -15.79 26.88 7.06
N GLN A 156 -16.19 26.06 8.05
CA GLN A 156 -17.54 26.04 8.58
C GLN A 156 -17.92 27.39 9.22
N GLU A 157 -17.04 27.96 10.04
CA GLU A 157 -17.25 29.28 10.65
C GLU A 157 -17.35 30.37 9.57
N GLU A 158 -16.42 30.39 8.60
CA GLU A 158 -16.46 31.32 7.48
C GLU A 158 -17.73 31.16 6.64
N PHE A 159 -18.20 29.93 6.41
CA PHE A 159 -19.44 29.66 5.69
C PHE A 159 -20.66 30.15 6.47
N LEU A 160 -20.74 29.90 7.78
CA LEU A 160 -21.81 30.39 8.64
C LEU A 160 -21.83 31.92 8.66
N GLU A 161 -20.67 32.56 8.79
CA GLU A 161 -20.58 34.02 8.72
C GLU A 161 -21.01 34.55 7.36
N LYS A 162 -20.54 33.96 6.25
CA LYS A 162 -20.95 34.34 4.89
C LYS A 162 -22.45 34.20 4.72
N ARG A 163 -23.04 33.10 5.20
CA ARG A 163 -24.49 32.85 5.19
C ARG A 163 -25.23 33.91 6.00
N ASP A 164 -24.81 34.19 7.23
CA ASP A 164 -25.51 35.11 8.12
C ASP A 164 -25.40 36.57 7.64
N LYS A 165 -24.22 36.98 7.18
CA LYS A 165 -24.00 38.27 6.48
C LYS A 165 -24.84 38.34 5.20
N PHE A 166 -24.91 37.25 4.45
CA PHE A 166 -25.73 37.16 3.24
C PHE A 166 -27.22 37.26 3.56
N LEU A 167 -27.71 36.68 4.65
CA LEU A 167 -29.12 36.71 5.02
C LEU A 167 -29.56 38.07 5.61
N THR A 168 -28.65 38.80 6.25
CA THR A 168 -28.93 40.09 6.89
C THR A 168 -28.75 41.30 5.97
N ARG A 169 -28.05 41.14 4.83
CA ARG A 169 -27.82 42.26 3.88
C ARG A 169 -28.99 42.47 2.90
N GLY A 170 -29.41 43.73 2.76
CA GLY A 170 -30.32 44.19 1.72
C GLY A 170 -31.71 43.55 1.75
N THR A 171 -32.44 43.68 0.64
CA THR A 171 -33.75 43.06 0.46
C THR A 171 -33.62 41.60 0.03
N LEU A 172 -34.69 40.81 0.17
CA LEU A 172 -34.73 39.43 -0.38
C LEU A 172 -34.39 39.40 -1.88
N TRP A 173 -34.85 40.40 -2.64
CA TRP A 173 -34.63 40.47 -4.08
C TRP A 173 -33.20 40.81 -4.46
N ASP A 174 -32.47 41.56 -3.61
CA ASP A 174 -31.03 41.79 -3.80
C ASP A 174 -30.23 40.48 -3.69
N ARG A 175 -30.58 39.67 -2.69
CA ARG A 175 -29.98 38.35 -2.44
C ARG A 175 -30.25 37.37 -3.57
N VAL A 176 -31.51 37.30 -4.04
CA VAL A 176 -31.90 36.44 -5.17
C VAL A 176 -31.16 36.83 -6.45
N ASN A 177 -31.04 38.14 -6.73
CA ASN A 177 -30.35 38.59 -7.93
C ASN A 177 -28.85 38.23 -7.89
N GLU A 178 -28.21 38.33 -6.73
CA GLU A 178 -26.81 37.91 -6.57
C GLU A 178 -26.61 36.41 -6.78
N LEU A 179 -27.46 35.57 -6.19
CA LEU A 179 -27.40 34.11 -6.41
C LEU A 179 -27.60 33.76 -7.88
N VAL A 180 -28.52 34.44 -8.58
CA VAL A 180 -28.74 34.22 -10.01
C VAL A 180 -27.52 34.64 -10.83
N THR A 181 -26.78 35.66 -10.41
CA THR A 181 -25.51 36.03 -11.08
C THR A 181 -24.38 35.07 -10.76
N GLU A 182 -24.30 34.55 -9.53
CA GLU A 182 -23.25 33.62 -9.08
C GLU A 182 -23.40 32.24 -9.72
N VAL A 183 -24.63 31.72 -9.85
CA VAL A 183 -24.93 30.44 -10.51
C VAL A 183 -24.61 30.46 -12.02
N GLY A 184 -24.48 31.66 -12.62
CA GLY A 184 -24.09 31.82 -14.02
C GLY A 184 -25.16 31.39 -15.02
N GLU A 185 -24.76 31.27 -16.30
CA GLU A 185 -25.67 30.87 -17.37
C GLU A 185 -25.73 29.34 -17.49
N ILE A 186 -26.89 28.78 -17.12
CA ILE A 186 -27.22 27.37 -17.27
C ILE A 186 -27.67 27.13 -18.73
N PRO A 187 -27.35 25.96 -19.36
CA PRO A 187 -27.80 25.61 -20.70
C PRO A 187 -29.28 25.92 -20.95
N ASP A 188 -29.53 26.60 -22.06
CA ASP A 188 -30.86 27.11 -22.39
C ASP A 188 -31.67 26.03 -23.11
N GLU A 189 -32.41 25.23 -22.33
CA GLU A 189 -33.36 24.21 -22.83
C GLU A 189 -34.63 24.86 -23.44
N GLY A 190 -34.46 25.87 -24.30
CA GLY A 190 -35.56 26.62 -24.91
C GLY A 190 -36.33 27.56 -23.97
N ARG A 191 -35.78 27.88 -22.78
CA ARG A 191 -36.41 28.77 -21.78
C ARG A 191 -35.70 30.13 -21.71
N ASP A 192 -36.18 31.13 -22.44
CA ASP A 192 -35.62 32.50 -22.36
C ASP A 192 -35.79 33.13 -20.97
N LYS A 193 -34.68 33.24 -20.22
CA LYS A 193 -34.63 33.84 -18.87
C LYS A 193 -34.40 35.35 -18.89
N THR A 194 -34.27 35.98 -20.05
CA THR A 194 -33.94 37.41 -20.19
C THR A 194 -35.01 38.30 -19.54
N ARG A 195 -36.29 37.96 -19.75
CA ARG A 195 -37.42 38.68 -19.13
C ARG A 195 -37.43 38.55 -17.61
N PHE A 196 -37.06 37.37 -17.10
CA PHE A 196 -36.99 37.09 -15.68
C PHE A 196 -35.82 37.83 -15.01
N LYS A 197 -34.62 37.79 -15.60
CA LYS A 197 -33.47 38.61 -15.18
C LYS A 197 -33.83 40.10 -15.17
N GLY A 198 -34.55 40.59 -16.18
CA GLY A 198 -35.04 41.96 -16.25
C GLY A 198 -36.05 42.32 -15.14
N LEU A 199 -36.90 41.37 -14.73
CA LEU A 199 -37.83 41.55 -13.61
C LEU A 199 -37.09 41.60 -12.27
N LEU A 200 -36.13 40.69 -12.04
CA LEU A 200 -35.30 40.65 -10.83
C LEU A 200 -34.50 41.95 -10.64
N ASN A 201 -33.91 42.47 -11.72
CA ASN A 201 -33.22 43.76 -11.69
C ASN A 201 -34.14 44.93 -11.34
N LYS A 202 -35.43 44.86 -11.69
CA LYS A 202 -36.42 45.89 -11.31
C LYS A 202 -36.90 45.75 -9.86
N LEU A 203 -36.81 44.56 -9.27
CA LEU A 203 -37.19 44.28 -7.89
C LEU A 203 -36.05 44.58 -6.90
N LYS A 204 -34.80 44.52 -7.38
CA LYS A 204 -33.58 44.91 -6.66
C LYS A 204 -33.75 46.29 -6.00
N GLY A 205 -33.41 46.38 -4.71
CA GLY A 205 -33.39 47.62 -3.92
C GLY A 205 -34.74 48.25 -3.58
N LYS A 206 -35.88 47.60 -3.91
CA LYS A 206 -37.21 48.12 -3.55
C LYS A 206 -37.67 47.49 -2.24
N GLU A 207 -37.97 48.33 -1.25
CA GLU A 207 -38.47 47.87 0.07
C GLU A 207 -39.99 47.66 0.10
N ASN A 208 -40.75 48.36 -0.77
CA ASN A 208 -42.21 48.30 -0.82
C ASN A 208 -42.78 47.17 -1.72
N VAL A 209 -41.95 46.20 -2.12
CA VAL A 209 -42.42 45.07 -2.94
C VAL A 209 -42.69 43.86 -2.06
N PRO A 210 -43.69 43.02 -2.42
CA PRO A 210 -43.99 41.82 -1.65
C PRO A 210 -42.75 40.95 -1.48
N GLY A 211 -42.53 40.46 -0.25
CA GLY A 211 -41.38 39.63 0.10
C GLY A 211 -40.06 40.37 0.30
N ALA A 212 -39.99 41.70 0.13
CA ALA A 212 -38.74 42.46 0.29
C ALA A 212 -38.11 42.32 1.70
N GLY A 213 -38.95 42.28 2.74
CA GLY A 213 -38.54 42.09 4.15
C GLY A 213 -38.12 40.67 4.52
N GLY A 214 -38.20 39.71 3.59
CA GLY A 214 -37.86 38.30 3.85
C GLY A 214 -38.93 37.53 4.63
N TYR A 215 -38.60 36.29 4.99
CA TYR A 215 -39.44 35.46 5.86
C TYR A 215 -39.33 35.93 7.31
N THR A 216 -40.34 36.65 7.79
CA THR A 216 -40.61 36.75 9.22
C THR A 216 -41.27 35.44 9.63
N ALA A 217 -40.56 34.58 10.37
CA ALA A 217 -41.21 33.46 11.03
C ALA A 217 -42.31 34.02 11.94
N GLN A 218 -43.56 33.70 11.62
CA GLN A 218 -44.71 33.96 12.48
C GLN A 218 -45.05 32.69 13.25
#